data_AF-A0A8J5VNU9-F1
#
_entry.id   AF-A0A8J5VNU9-F1
#
_cell.length_a   1.000
_cell.length_b   1.000
_cell.length_c   1.000
_cell.angle_alpha   90.00
_cell.angle_beta   90.00
_cell.angle_gamma   90.00
#
_symmetry.space_group_name_H-M   'P 1'
#
loop_
_entity.id
_entity.type
_entity.pdbx_description
1 polymer ?
#
loop_
_entity_poly.entity_id
_entity_poly.type
_entity_poly.pdbx_seq_one_letter_code
_entity_poly.pdbx_strand_id
1 'polypeptide(L)'
;MDFSGDVKPAILRASVAVHGGGNGVTCPLLRGWREFRRSGAPARFLCFEGGAWADVTGKAVAQLRRAFLEGRAVAEAAFGDRAFLFDFLRMVRIDVATAEESALGWIDERGGCFFPTPESGRKRKRDEAGSEVKGEQRRAEDGDEASSAVEERSGESPEPEAVEPDMKKARGVWGKTARLERTDKFYQVVEKLFLSRMAPVAAARGVAITAVHKVEQGPRARAFQLQEHLLDAARGPGGSNAKFAWYGAPAADVAAAVEHAFGKTNGWLLGGRAHGDGVHLSPPQSPHASAMLTEADEKGEAHIVLCRVLMGQPEVVPTGSSQFYPSSDDYDSAVDNIEKPRWYVVWSTHMNTRILPEYVVSFKCPNLQNLQGSLGTTSKLKKPSPSASRDMFPMLLTEIQRFVPSPKLQTLQKTYNCFKRGQMKKDQFIRFLRSFIGDRVLTTVAQKLRGY
;
A
#
# COMPACT_ATOMS: atom_id res chain seq x y z
N MET A 1 46.26 42.63 13.64
CA MET A 1 46.85 41.33 13.99
C MET A 1 45.70 40.39 14.30
N ASP A 2 45.81 39.18 13.79
CA ASP A 2 44.68 38.30 13.52
C ASP A 2 44.28 37.46 14.73
N PHE A 3 42.98 37.21 14.88
CA PHE A 3 42.46 36.20 15.79
C PHE A 3 42.18 34.91 15.02
N SER A 4 43.26 34.23 14.60
CA SER A 4 43.19 32.85 14.13
C SER A 4 43.26 31.91 15.33
N GLY A 5 42.09 31.45 15.80
CA GLY A 5 42.01 30.45 16.86
C GLY A 5 42.03 29.03 16.29
N ASP A 6 43.16 28.33 16.40
CA ASP A 6 43.25 26.90 16.06
C ASP A 6 42.38 26.05 17.00
N VAL A 7 41.26 25.57 16.48
CA VAL A 7 40.41 24.59 17.17
C VAL A 7 40.90 23.19 16.82
N LYS A 8 41.51 22.51 17.81
CA LYS A 8 41.92 21.10 17.70
C LYS A 8 40.75 20.22 17.27
N PRO A 9 40.94 19.26 16.35
CA PRO A 9 39.89 18.33 15.96
C PRO A 9 39.48 17.46 17.16
N ALA A 10 38.23 17.61 17.62
CA ALA A 10 37.67 16.76 18.65
C ALA A 10 37.46 15.34 18.09
N ILE A 11 38.20 14.37 18.63
CA ILE A 11 38.06 12.96 18.26
C ILE A 11 36.68 12.47 18.75
N LEU A 12 35.74 12.36 17.81
CA LEU A 12 34.44 11.76 18.04
C LEU A 12 34.60 10.27 18.37
N ARG A 13 34.48 9.91 19.65
CA ARG A 13 34.28 8.53 20.07
C ARG A 13 32.97 8.02 19.47
N ALA A 14 33.03 6.89 18.76
CA ALA A 14 31.86 6.25 18.19
C ALA A 14 30.87 5.83 19.30
N SER A 15 29.68 6.41 19.29
CA SER A 15 28.55 5.92 20.07
C SER A 15 28.04 4.65 19.38
N VAL A 16 28.09 3.51 20.07
CA VAL A 16 27.70 2.22 19.51
C VAL A 16 26.20 2.23 19.18
N ALA A 17 25.88 2.18 17.88
CA ALA A 17 24.52 1.91 17.43
C ALA A 17 24.21 0.41 17.64
N VAL A 18 23.29 0.14 18.59
CA VAL A 18 22.80 -1.22 18.88
C VAL A 18 22.21 -1.83 17.61
N HIS A 19 22.76 -2.97 17.20
CA HIS A 19 22.34 -3.66 15.98
C HIS A 19 21.00 -4.39 16.20
N GLY A 20 19.90 -3.78 15.75
CA GLY A 20 18.59 -4.42 15.60
C GLY A 20 18.33 -4.78 14.15
N GLY A 21 18.86 -5.91 13.67
CA GLY A 21 18.69 -6.35 12.28
C GLY A 21 17.26 -6.82 11.98
N GLY A 22 16.61 -6.20 10.99
CA GLY A 22 15.25 -6.56 10.58
C GLY A 22 14.87 -5.97 9.23
N ASN A 23 15.26 -6.64 8.13
CA ASN A 23 14.99 -6.19 6.77
C ASN A 23 13.49 -6.22 6.41
N GLY A 24 12.80 -5.10 6.67
CA GLY A 24 11.49 -4.77 6.10
C GLY A 24 11.65 -3.67 5.06
N VAL A 25 11.45 -4.00 3.77
CA VAL A 25 11.56 -3.02 2.67
C VAL A 25 10.40 -2.02 2.75
N THR A 26 10.62 -0.91 3.45
CA THR A 26 9.75 0.26 3.37
C THR A 26 9.80 0.84 1.95
N CYS A 27 8.65 1.21 1.39
CA CYS A 27 8.64 1.94 0.12
C CYS A 27 9.46 3.24 0.30
N PRO A 28 10.49 3.53 -0.53
CA PRO A 28 11.38 4.67 -0.31
C PRO A 28 10.65 6.00 -0.16
N LEU A 29 9.55 6.21 -0.92
CA LEU A 29 8.70 7.39 -0.83
C LEU A 29 7.94 7.51 0.50
N LEU A 30 7.47 6.39 1.07
CA LEU A 30 6.80 6.39 2.38
C LEU A 30 7.80 6.63 3.53
N ARG A 31 9.04 6.14 3.39
CA ARG A 31 10.14 6.49 4.29
C ARG A 31 10.45 7.98 4.17
N GLY A 32 10.74 8.48 2.98
CA GLY A 32 11.11 9.88 2.76
C GLY A 32 10.02 10.86 3.16
N TRP A 33 8.74 10.53 2.95
CA TRP A 33 7.61 11.31 3.49
C TRP A 33 7.59 11.34 5.01
N ARG A 34 7.88 10.21 5.68
CA ARG A 34 7.99 10.16 7.15
C ARG A 34 9.17 10.99 7.66
N GLU A 35 10.32 10.90 7.00
CA GLU A 35 11.50 11.69 7.37
C GLU A 35 11.28 13.19 7.15
N PHE A 36 10.72 13.58 6.00
CA PHE A 36 10.33 14.95 5.68
C PHE A 36 9.33 15.52 6.70
N ARG A 37 8.33 14.73 7.13
CA ARG A 37 7.34 15.13 8.15
C ARG A 37 7.89 15.18 9.58
N ARG A 38 8.89 14.35 9.90
CA ARG A 38 9.47 14.22 11.25
C ARG A 38 10.60 15.19 11.51
N SER A 39 11.31 15.62 10.47
CA SER A 39 12.42 16.55 10.55
C SER A 39 11.97 17.92 11.08
N GLY A 40 12.81 18.53 11.91
CA GLY A 40 12.73 19.96 12.19
C GLY A 40 13.11 20.81 10.97
N ALA A 41 13.23 22.12 11.16
CA ALA A 41 13.75 22.98 10.10
C ALA A 41 15.18 22.55 9.71
N PRO A 42 15.49 22.33 8.42
CA PRO A 42 16.85 22.01 8.01
C PRO A 42 17.82 23.16 8.31
N ALA A 43 18.88 22.85 9.05
CA ALA A 43 19.99 23.76 9.32
C ALA A 43 21.08 23.66 8.23
N ARG A 44 21.29 22.45 7.70
CA ARG A 44 22.25 22.15 6.61
C ARG A 44 21.62 21.19 5.61
N PHE A 45 21.88 21.39 4.32
CA PHE A 45 21.61 20.40 3.27
C PHE A 45 22.95 19.91 2.72
N LEU A 46 23.04 18.63 2.35
CA LEU A 46 24.26 18.01 1.83
C LEU A 46 23.96 17.23 0.56
N CYS A 47 24.83 17.32 -0.44
CA CYS A 47 24.78 16.52 -1.66
C CYS A 47 25.96 15.54 -1.70
N PHE A 48 25.73 14.35 -2.25
CA PHE A 48 26.81 13.38 -2.48
C PHE A 48 27.41 13.57 -3.87
N GLU A 49 28.66 14.03 -3.92
CA GLU A 49 29.40 14.35 -5.15
C GLU A 49 30.85 13.84 -5.03
N GLY A 50 31.44 13.35 -6.11
CA GLY A 50 32.85 12.92 -6.12
C GLY A 50 33.22 11.81 -5.11
N GLY A 51 32.23 11.11 -4.53
CA GLY A 51 32.44 10.11 -3.48
C GLY A 51 32.37 10.65 -2.04
N ALA A 52 32.09 11.95 -1.85
CA ALA A 52 31.97 12.59 -0.54
C ALA A 52 30.63 13.34 -0.38
N TRP A 53 30.24 13.60 0.87
CA TRP A 53 29.15 14.52 1.18
C TRP A 53 29.68 15.95 1.30
N ALA A 54 29.15 16.86 0.48
CA ALA A 54 29.48 18.28 0.50
C ALA A 54 28.25 19.11 0.93
N ASP A 55 28.46 20.17 1.70
CA ASP A 55 27.39 21.10 2.07
C ASP A 55 26.89 21.89 0.85
N VAL A 56 25.57 21.98 0.74
CA VAL A 56 24.86 22.93 -0.11
C VAL A 56 25.09 24.31 0.49
N THR A 57 25.70 25.23 -0.24
CA THR A 57 26.08 26.57 0.25
C THR A 57 25.38 27.71 -0.50
N GLY A 58 25.51 28.94 0.00
CA GLY A 58 24.99 30.14 -0.65
C GLY A 58 23.47 30.31 -0.60
N LYS A 59 22.93 31.11 -1.54
CA LYS A 59 21.52 31.57 -1.53
C LYS A 59 20.49 30.42 -1.64
N ALA A 60 20.88 29.28 -2.21
CA ALA A 60 20.04 28.10 -2.33
C ALA A 60 19.58 27.57 -0.95
N VAL A 61 20.42 27.62 0.08
CA VAL A 61 20.09 27.09 1.43
C VAL A 61 18.83 27.75 1.99
N ALA A 62 18.72 29.08 1.87
CA ALA A 62 17.54 29.82 2.33
C ALA A 62 16.28 29.49 1.52
N GLN A 63 16.41 29.26 0.22
CA GLN A 63 15.31 28.88 -0.67
C GLN A 63 14.80 27.46 -0.35
N LEU A 64 15.72 26.50 -0.17
CA LEU A 64 15.40 25.12 0.20
C LEU A 64 14.79 25.04 1.60
N ARG A 65 15.37 25.72 2.60
CA ARG A 65 14.82 25.78 3.96
C ARG A 65 13.41 26.37 3.96
N ARG A 66 13.17 27.43 3.20
CA ARG A 66 11.83 28.02 3.04
C ARG A 66 10.85 27.04 2.39
N ALA A 67 11.23 26.39 1.29
CA ALA A 67 10.37 25.42 0.61
C ALA A 67 10.02 24.22 1.50
N PHE A 68 10.99 23.74 2.28
CA PHE A 68 10.80 22.67 3.26
C PHE A 68 9.80 23.07 4.35
N LEU A 69 9.94 24.27 4.93
CA LEU A 69 9.01 24.80 5.94
C LEU A 69 7.60 25.09 5.39
N GLU A 70 7.49 25.44 4.11
CA GLU A 70 6.21 25.55 3.38
C GLU A 70 5.59 24.19 3.05
N GLY A 71 6.23 23.07 3.42
CA GLY A 71 5.74 21.71 3.16
C GLY A 71 5.84 21.28 1.69
N ARG A 72 6.61 21.99 0.87
CA ARG A 72 6.80 21.65 -0.54
C ARG A 72 7.73 20.45 -0.67
N ALA A 73 7.21 19.35 -1.19
CA ALA A 73 7.96 18.09 -1.41
C ALA A 73 9.15 18.23 -2.36
N VAL A 74 9.08 19.17 -3.31
CA VAL A 74 10.14 19.48 -4.27
C VAL A 74 10.40 20.99 -4.26
N ALA A 75 11.67 21.37 -4.30
CA ALA A 75 12.12 22.75 -4.40
C ALA A 75 13.06 22.92 -5.61
N GLU A 76 13.03 24.08 -6.25
CA GLU A 76 13.96 24.46 -7.31
C GLU A 76 14.93 25.50 -6.75
N ALA A 77 16.23 25.32 -7.01
CA ALA A 77 17.27 26.27 -6.62
C ALA A 77 18.42 26.27 -7.64
N ALA A 78 19.00 27.46 -7.87
CA ALA A 78 20.13 27.63 -8.79
C ALA A 78 21.47 27.59 -8.04
N PHE A 79 22.45 26.93 -8.65
CA PHE A 79 23.85 26.88 -8.22
C PHE A 79 24.73 27.36 -9.39
N GLY A 80 25.28 28.57 -9.26
CA GLY A 80 26.00 29.21 -10.36
C GLY A 80 25.07 29.47 -11.55
N ASP A 81 25.42 28.89 -12.70
CA ASP A 81 24.68 28.92 -13.96
C ASP A 81 23.68 27.75 -14.13
N ARG A 82 23.67 26.77 -13.21
CA ARG A 82 22.84 25.57 -13.32
C ARG A 82 21.63 25.61 -12.39
N ALA A 83 20.50 25.08 -12.88
CA ALA A 83 19.28 24.89 -12.11
C ALA A 83 19.14 23.44 -11.63
N PHE A 84 18.73 23.25 -10.38
CA PHE A 84 18.55 21.94 -9.77
C PHE A 84 17.18 21.82 -9.10
N LEU A 85 16.57 20.64 -9.21
CA LEU A 85 15.43 20.24 -8.41
C LEU A 85 15.92 19.43 -7.20
N PHE A 86 15.34 19.70 -6.04
CA PHE A 86 15.61 19.01 -4.78
C PHE A 86 14.32 18.33 -4.33
N ASP A 87 14.27 17.01 -4.46
CA ASP A 87 13.13 16.19 -4.03
C ASP A 87 13.42 15.63 -2.63
N PHE A 88 12.76 16.23 -1.63
CA PHE A 88 12.95 15.86 -0.23
C PHE A 88 12.32 14.51 0.12
N LEU A 89 11.33 14.03 -0.66
CA LEU A 89 10.69 12.73 -0.46
C LEU A 89 11.52 11.58 -1.04
N ARG A 90 12.20 11.83 -2.16
CA ARG A 90 13.13 10.86 -2.76
C ARG A 90 14.54 10.97 -2.18
N MET A 91 14.86 12.04 -1.46
CA MET A 91 16.21 12.33 -0.96
C MET A 91 17.23 12.39 -2.12
N VAL A 92 16.84 13.09 -3.20
CA VAL A 92 17.70 13.32 -4.38
C VAL A 92 17.70 14.77 -4.83
N ARG A 93 18.82 15.21 -5.37
CA ARG A 93 18.95 16.40 -6.21
C ARG A 93 19.02 15.96 -7.67
N ILE A 94 18.35 16.66 -8.57
CA ILE A 94 18.31 16.40 -10.01
C ILE A 94 18.79 17.64 -10.76
N ASP A 95 19.81 17.51 -11.61
CA ASP A 95 20.22 18.57 -12.55
C ASP A 95 19.13 18.74 -13.62
N VAL A 96 18.62 19.96 -13.81
CA VAL A 96 17.49 20.22 -14.74
C VAL A 96 17.91 20.07 -16.20
N ALA A 97 19.18 20.28 -16.53
CA ALA A 97 19.69 20.21 -17.89
C ALA A 97 20.10 18.77 -18.28
N THR A 98 20.72 18.01 -17.37
CA THR A 98 21.22 16.65 -17.66
C THR A 98 20.31 15.52 -17.16
N ALA A 99 19.33 15.82 -16.29
CA ALA A 99 18.54 14.85 -15.53
C ALA A 99 19.37 13.91 -14.63
N GLU A 100 20.62 14.27 -14.31
CA GLU A 100 21.49 13.49 -13.44
C GLU A 100 21.03 13.60 -11.97
N GLU A 101 20.87 12.45 -11.30
CA GLU A 101 20.45 12.38 -9.91
C GLU A 101 21.65 12.19 -8.96
N SER A 102 21.76 13.04 -7.94
CA SER A 102 22.72 12.94 -6.85
C SER A 102 21.99 12.75 -5.51
N ALA A 103 22.55 11.98 -4.59
CA ALA A 103 21.93 11.78 -3.28
C ALA A 103 21.90 13.09 -2.47
N LEU A 104 20.76 13.38 -1.84
CA LEU A 104 20.52 14.58 -1.02
C LEU A 104 20.21 14.17 0.41
N GLY A 105 20.95 14.71 1.37
CA GLY A 105 20.68 14.61 2.80
C GLY A 105 20.52 15.98 3.45
N TRP A 106 20.10 16.00 4.70
CA TRP A 106 20.06 17.22 5.51
C TRP A 106 20.23 16.93 6.99
N ILE A 107 20.61 17.97 7.73
CA ILE A 107 20.72 17.98 9.19
C ILE A 107 19.78 19.08 9.69
N ASP A 108 18.85 18.75 10.58
CA ASP A 108 17.92 19.72 11.15
C ASP A 108 18.49 20.49 12.36
N GLU A 109 17.79 21.55 12.78
CA GLU A 109 18.17 22.37 13.95
C GLU A 109 18.20 21.60 15.28
N ARG A 110 17.68 20.38 15.34
CA ARG A 110 17.75 19.48 16.51
C ARG A 110 18.94 18.52 16.44
N GLY A 111 19.77 18.62 15.39
CA GLY A 111 20.87 17.69 15.10
C GLY A 111 20.40 16.36 14.48
N GLY A 112 19.15 16.26 14.04
CA GLY A 112 18.61 15.09 13.36
C GLY A 112 19.20 14.95 11.96
N CYS A 113 19.78 13.77 11.67
CA CYS A 113 20.44 13.47 10.39
C CYS A 113 19.54 12.65 9.47
N PHE A 114 19.28 13.15 8.27
CA PHE A 114 18.37 12.56 7.30
C PHE A 114 19.09 12.29 5.97
N PHE A 115 19.31 11.02 5.66
CA PHE A 115 20.06 10.57 4.48
C PHE A 115 19.30 9.45 3.73
N PRO A 116 19.48 9.31 2.41
CA PRO A 116 18.92 8.21 1.64
C PRO A 116 19.58 6.88 2.06
N THR A 117 18.78 5.82 2.13
CA THR A 117 19.29 4.47 2.35
C THR A 117 20.06 3.99 1.12
N PRO A 118 21.26 3.38 1.27
CA PRO A 118 21.98 2.79 0.15
C PRO A 118 21.12 1.69 -0.49
N GLU A 119 20.97 1.73 -1.82
CA GLU A 119 20.21 0.72 -2.55
C GLU A 119 20.88 -0.66 -2.42
N SER A 120 20.21 -1.59 -1.74
CA SER A 120 20.65 -2.97 -1.66
C SER A 120 20.51 -3.66 -3.03
N GLY A 121 21.63 -3.82 -3.74
CA GLY A 121 21.74 -4.88 -4.74
C GLY A 121 21.51 -4.50 -6.21
N ARG A 122 22.11 -3.42 -6.71
CA ARG A 122 22.68 -3.48 -8.07
C ARG A 122 24.16 -3.85 -7.96
N LYS A 123 24.49 -5.11 -8.26
CA LYS A 123 25.87 -5.48 -8.65
C LYS A 123 26.19 -4.70 -9.93
N ARG A 124 26.70 -3.47 -9.78
CA ARG A 124 27.56 -2.88 -10.81
C ARG A 124 28.73 -3.85 -10.95
N LYS A 125 28.87 -4.42 -12.15
CA LYS A 125 30.01 -5.24 -12.53
C LYS A 125 31.25 -4.37 -12.30
N ARG A 126 31.97 -4.61 -11.20
CA ARG A 126 33.28 -4.01 -10.97
C ARG A 126 34.23 -4.87 -11.77
N ASP A 127 34.66 -4.37 -12.92
CA ASP A 127 35.73 -5.01 -13.67
C ASP A 127 36.98 -5.01 -12.79
N GLU A 128 37.65 -6.16 -12.73
CA GLU A 128 38.92 -6.28 -12.02
C GLU A 128 40.02 -5.64 -12.86
N ALA A 129 40.54 -4.53 -12.37
CA ALA A 129 41.88 -4.05 -12.68
C ALA A 129 42.54 -3.74 -11.33
N GLY A 130 43.67 -4.39 -11.07
CA GLY A 130 44.24 -4.44 -9.73
C GLY A 130 45.05 -3.21 -9.34
N SER A 131 45.43 -3.16 -8.06
CA SER A 131 46.82 -2.93 -7.68
C SER A 131 47.02 -3.34 -6.22
N GLU A 132 48.13 -4.03 -5.95
CA GLU A 132 48.59 -4.39 -4.61
C GLU A 132 49.15 -3.16 -3.91
N VAL A 133 48.97 -3.02 -2.59
CA VAL A 133 50.05 -2.55 -1.69
C VAL A 133 49.95 -3.26 -0.32
N LYS A 134 51.06 -3.88 0.05
CA LYS A 134 51.48 -4.43 1.36
C LYS A 134 51.02 -3.69 2.63
N GLY A 135 50.91 -4.45 3.74
CA GLY A 135 51.00 -3.93 5.10
C GLY A 135 50.70 -4.95 6.22
N GLU A 136 51.71 -5.71 6.64
CA GLU A 136 52.05 -6.18 8.01
C GLU A 136 50.98 -6.16 9.15
N GLN A 137 50.86 -7.14 10.07
CA GLN A 137 51.55 -8.42 10.32
C GLN A 137 50.82 -9.21 11.45
N ARG A 138 51.25 -10.47 11.70
CA ARG A 138 51.00 -11.33 12.88
C ARG A 138 49.75 -12.22 12.86
N ARG A 139 49.96 -13.45 12.40
CA ARG A 139 49.54 -14.66 13.13
C ARG A 139 50.76 -15.56 13.32
N ALA A 140 50.78 -16.33 14.40
CA ALA A 140 51.69 -17.44 14.65
C ALA A 140 50.87 -18.74 14.65
N GLU A 141 51.54 -19.88 14.87
CA GLU A 141 51.04 -21.26 14.80
C GLU A 141 50.85 -21.71 13.34
N ASP A 142 51.83 -22.41 12.75
CA ASP A 142 52.18 -23.84 12.93
C ASP A 142 51.01 -24.77 12.54
N GLY A 143 51.17 -25.77 11.67
CA GLY A 143 52.32 -26.18 10.85
C GLY A 143 52.10 -27.60 10.30
N ASP A 144 52.47 -27.83 9.03
CA ASP A 144 52.78 -29.14 8.38
C ASP A 144 51.70 -30.27 8.44
N GLU A 145 51.63 -31.32 7.60
CA GLU A 145 52.09 -31.66 6.23
C GLU A 145 51.11 -32.78 5.71
N ALA A 146 51.05 -33.24 4.44
CA ALA A 146 51.82 -33.01 3.22
C ALA A 146 50.96 -33.25 1.94
N SER A 147 51.57 -32.93 0.79
CA SER A 147 51.33 -33.41 -0.58
C SER A 147 50.79 -34.85 -0.78
N SER A 148 49.83 -35.03 -1.72
CA SER A 148 50.14 -35.57 -3.07
C SER A 148 48.88 -35.73 -3.96
N ALA A 149 49.07 -35.75 -5.28
CA ALA A 149 48.04 -36.03 -6.27
C ALA A 149 48.26 -37.42 -6.88
N VAL A 150 47.18 -38.15 -7.22
CA VAL A 150 47.11 -39.05 -8.38
C VAL A 150 45.65 -39.40 -8.77
N GLU A 151 45.57 -39.76 -10.05
CA GLU A 151 44.48 -40.12 -10.96
C GLU A 151 43.44 -41.23 -10.62
N GLU A 152 42.44 -41.29 -11.52
CA GLU A 152 41.68 -42.46 -12.01
C GLU A 152 40.83 -43.35 -11.06
N ARG A 153 39.51 -43.11 -11.13
CA ARG A 153 38.53 -44.01 -11.80
C ARG A 153 38.42 -45.50 -11.37
N SER A 154 37.43 -45.78 -10.52
CA SER A 154 36.46 -46.92 -10.55
C SER A 154 35.56 -46.83 -9.30
N GLY A 155 34.27 -47.17 -9.27
CA GLY A 155 33.33 -47.60 -10.31
C GLY A 155 32.35 -48.63 -9.73
N GLU A 156 31.06 -48.31 -9.59
CA GLU A 156 30.01 -49.33 -9.39
C GLU A 156 28.60 -48.87 -9.82
N SER A 157 27.70 -49.85 -9.91
CA SER A 157 26.41 -49.87 -10.62
C SER A 157 25.22 -49.28 -9.81
N PRO A 158 24.03 -49.09 -10.42
CA PRO A 158 23.00 -48.21 -9.87
C PRO A 158 21.93 -48.92 -9.04
N GLU A 159 21.36 -48.20 -8.07
CA GLU A 159 20.08 -48.50 -7.41
C GLU A 159 19.23 -47.20 -7.29
N PRO A 160 17.90 -47.31 -7.05
CA PRO A 160 16.94 -46.71 -7.98
C PRO A 160 16.52 -45.26 -7.69
N GLU A 161 15.93 -44.64 -8.71
CA GLU A 161 15.29 -43.33 -8.65
C GLU A 161 14.24 -43.25 -7.54
N ALA A 162 14.54 -42.49 -6.49
CA ALA A 162 13.52 -41.94 -5.61
C ALA A 162 12.74 -40.86 -6.40
N VAL A 163 11.63 -41.26 -7.01
CA VAL A 163 10.69 -40.33 -7.63
C VAL A 163 10.04 -39.49 -6.53
N GLU A 164 10.65 -38.33 -6.25
CA GLU A 164 10.03 -37.27 -5.48
C GLU A 164 8.64 -36.97 -6.06
N PRO A 165 7.54 -37.13 -5.30
CA PRO A 165 6.22 -36.84 -5.81
C PRO A 165 6.10 -35.33 -6.00
N ASP A 166 6.12 -34.90 -7.27
CA ASP A 166 5.89 -33.53 -7.70
C ASP A 166 4.46 -33.07 -7.36
N MET A 167 4.24 -32.82 -6.07
CA MET A 167 3.05 -32.15 -5.55
C MET A 167 3.13 -30.66 -5.91
N LYS A 168 2.96 -30.37 -7.21
CA LYS A 168 2.47 -29.09 -7.70
C LYS A 168 1.20 -28.75 -6.92
N LYS A 169 1.33 -27.98 -5.84
CA LYS A 169 0.21 -27.39 -5.09
C LYS A 169 -0.69 -26.71 -6.12
N ALA A 170 -1.83 -27.34 -6.42
CA ALA A 170 -2.79 -26.80 -7.36
C ALA A 170 -3.17 -25.39 -6.89
N ARG A 171 -2.92 -24.39 -7.73
CA ARG A 171 -3.13 -22.99 -7.41
C ARG A 171 -4.63 -22.75 -7.29
N GLY A 172 -5.16 -22.86 -6.08
CA GLY A 172 -6.59 -22.78 -5.81
C GLY A 172 -7.17 -21.41 -6.14
N VAL A 173 -8.51 -21.33 -6.16
CA VAL A 173 -9.29 -20.12 -6.48
C VAL A 173 -8.84 -18.87 -5.68
N TRP A 174 -8.30 -19.08 -4.48
CA TRP A 174 -7.86 -18.03 -3.55
C TRP A 174 -6.34 -17.82 -3.50
N GLY A 175 -5.58 -18.34 -4.47
CA GLY A 175 -4.13 -18.22 -4.51
C GLY A 175 -3.44 -19.01 -3.38
N LYS A 176 -2.61 -18.34 -2.57
CA LYS A 176 -1.87 -18.95 -1.44
C LYS A 176 -2.77 -19.17 -0.22
N THR A 177 -3.62 -20.19 -0.28
CA THR A 177 -4.47 -20.60 0.84
C THR A 177 -4.43 -22.12 1.03
N ALA A 178 -4.69 -22.55 2.27
CA ALA A 178 -4.91 -23.96 2.60
C ALA A 178 -6.41 -24.16 2.91
N ARG A 179 -7.07 -25.09 2.20
CA ARG A 179 -8.41 -25.53 2.58
C ARG A 179 -8.35 -26.22 3.94
N LEU A 180 -9.27 -25.89 4.84
CA LEU A 180 -9.37 -26.54 6.14
C LEU A 180 -10.34 -27.72 6.08
N GLU A 181 -9.97 -28.80 6.74
CA GLU A 181 -10.86 -29.93 6.98
C GLU A 181 -11.97 -29.57 7.97
N ARG A 182 -13.13 -30.21 7.86
CA ARG A 182 -14.28 -29.91 8.72
C ARG A 182 -14.06 -30.29 10.20
N THR A 183 -13.08 -31.16 10.46
CA THR A 183 -12.62 -31.54 11.81
C THR A 183 -11.63 -30.54 12.41
N ASP A 184 -11.12 -29.56 11.64
CA ASP A 184 -10.18 -28.56 12.13
C ASP A 184 -10.83 -27.60 13.14
N LYS A 185 -10.09 -27.25 14.20
CA LYS A 185 -10.59 -26.39 15.28
C LYS A 185 -10.91 -24.98 14.80
N PHE A 186 -10.13 -24.42 13.87
CA PHE A 186 -10.39 -23.11 13.30
C PHE A 186 -11.57 -23.15 12.31
N TYR A 187 -11.73 -24.24 11.54
CA TYR A 187 -12.94 -24.46 10.72
C TYR A 187 -14.19 -24.36 11.61
N GLN A 188 -14.24 -25.12 12.71
CA GLN A 188 -15.39 -25.15 13.61
C GLN A 188 -15.68 -23.79 14.27
N VAL A 189 -14.64 -23.04 14.65
CA VAL A 189 -14.80 -21.69 15.21
C VAL A 189 -15.36 -20.72 14.16
N VAL A 190 -14.83 -20.74 12.93
CA VAL A 190 -15.31 -19.88 11.83
C VAL A 190 -16.72 -20.26 11.39
N GLU A 191 -17.02 -21.56 11.27
CA GLU A 191 -18.35 -22.10 10.99
C GLU A 191 -19.36 -21.64 12.04
N LYS A 192 -19.04 -21.81 13.33
CA LYS A 192 -19.90 -21.37 14.43
C LYS A 192 -20.09 -19.85 14.45
N LEU A 193 -19.04 -19.07 14.22
CA LEU A 193 -19.09 -17.60 14.20
C LEU A 193 -19.99 -17.09 13.07
N PHE A 194 -19.90 -17.69 11.88
CA PHE A 194 -20.74 -17.34 10.74
C PHE A 194 -22.18 -17.81 10.91
N LEU A 195 -22.39 -19.12 11.07
CA LEU A 195 -23.74 -19.72 11.06
C LEU A 195 -24.60 -19.24 12.23
N SER A 196 -24.06 -19.10 13.44
CA SER A 196 -24.85 -18.65 14.61
C SER A 196 -25.40 -17.23 14.46
N ARG A 197 -24.79 -16.40 13.61
CA ARG A 197 -25.21 -15.02 13.35
C ARG A 197 -25.99 -14.86 12.05
N MET A 198 -25.87 -15.81 11.12
CA MET A 198 -26.71 -15.91 9.93
C MET A 198 -28.06 -16.56 10.22
N ALA A 199 -28.12 -17.58 11.09
CA ALA A 199 -29.34 -18.35 11.37
C ALA A 199 -30.60 -17.54 11.78
N PRO A 200 -30.50 -16.42 12.55
CA PRO A 200 -31.67 -15.59 12.88
C PRO A 200 -32.22 -14.78 11.70
N VAL A 201 -31.44 -14.60 10.62
CA VAL A 201 -31.85 -13.82 9.45
C VAL A 201 -32.70 -14.69 8.54
N ALA A 202 -34.00 -14.38 8.40
CA ALA A 202 -34.92 -15.18 7.58
C ALA A 202 -34.46 -15.37 6.13
N ALA A 203 -33.85 -14.34 5.53
CA ALA A 203 -33.27 -14.39 4.19
C ALA A 203 -31.97 -15.23 4.09
N ALA A 204 -31.37 -15.63 5.22
CA ALA A 204 -30.24 -16.55 5.30
C ALA A 204 -30.65 -17.99 5.70
N ARG A 205 -31.96 -18.29 5.75
CA ARG A 205 -32.45 -19.66 5.95
C ARG A 205 -31.94 -20.56 4.81
N GLY A 206 -31.29 -21.66 5.18
CA GLY A 206 -30.67 -22.60 4.23
C GLY A 206 -29.24 -22.22 3.81
N VAL A 207 -28.57 -21.28 4.49
CA VAL A 207 -27.13 -21.06 4.31
C VAL A 207 -26.33 -22.31 4.71
N ALA A 208 -25.43 -22.74 3.82
CA ALA A 208 -24.49 -23.82 4.07
C ALA A 208 -23.07 -23.39 3.65
N ILE A 209 -22.09 -23.57 4.54
CA ILE A 209 -20.67 -23.39 4.21
C ILE A 209 -20.22 -24.56 3.31
N THR A 210 -19.58 -24.25 2.19
CA THR A 210 -19.02 -25.23 1.25
C THR A 210 -17.53 -25.47 1.49
N ALA A 211 -16.81 -24.42 1.90
CA ALA A 211 -15.40 -24.50 2.28
C ALA A 211 -14.98 -23.34 3.19
N VAL A 212 -14.00 -23.60 4.06
CA VAL A 212 -13.20 -22.56 4.73
C VAL A 212 -11.75 -22.73 4.29
N HIS A 213 -11.11 -21.64 3.89
CA HIS A 213 -9.70 -21.62 3.52
C HIS A 213 -8.94 -20.69 4.46
N LYS A 214 -7.82 -21.14 5.02
CA LYS A 214 -6.90 -20.31 5.79
C LYS A 214 -5.91 -19.62 4.86
N VAL A 215 -5.73 -18.32 5.04
CA VAL A 215 -4.77 -17.51 4.28
C VAL A 215 -3.35 -17.74 4.81
N GLU A 216 -2.39 -17.99 3.91
CA GLU A 216 -0.98 -18.15 4.31
C GLU A 216 -0.41 -16.79 4.79
N GLN A 217 0.26 -16.78 5.95
CA GLN A 217 0.80 -15.56 6.55
C GLN A 217 2.05 -15.08 5.80
N GLY A 218 1.87 -14.09 4.91
CA GLY A 218 2.93 -13.51 4.09
C GLY A 218 3.51 -12.19 4.60
N PRO A 219 4.19 -11.39 3.75
CA PRO A 219 4.72 -10.08 4.12
C PRO A 219 3.69 -9.11 4.73
N ARG A 220 2.40 -9.24 4.34
CA ARG A 220 1.31 -8.44 4.91
C ARG A 220 1.10 -8.69 6.41
N ALA A 221 1.33 -9.92 6.88
CA ALA A 221 1.24 -10.26 8.30
C ALA A 221 2.26 -9.47 9.13
N ARG A 222 3.49 -9.36 8.62
CA ARG A 222 4.58 -8.59 9.24
C ARG A 222 4.28 -7.08 9.23
N ALA A 223 3.74 -6.57 8.12
CA ALA A 223 3.31 -5.17 8.02
C ALA A 223 2.15 -4.85 8.99
N PHE A 224 1.22 -5.79 9.18
CA PHE A 224 0.13 -5.68 10.14
C PHE A 224 0.64 -5.68 11.59
N GLN A 225 1.51 -6.63 11.97
CA GLN A 225 2.13 -6.68 13.30
C GLN A 225 2.91 -5.40 13.63
N LEU A 226 3.68 -4.87 12.66
CA LEU A 226 4.36 -3.58 12.83
C LEU A 226 3.36 -2.43 13.02
N GLN A 227 2.25 -2.44 12.29
CA GLN A 227 1.21 -1.40 12.41
C GLN A 227 0.43 -1.49 13.73
N GLU A 228 0.29 -2.69 14.30
CA GLU A 228 -0.28 -2.97 15.63
C GLU A 228 0.59 -2.33 16.71
N HIS A 229 1.89 -2.64 16.73
CA HIS A 229 2.86 -2.04 17.65
C HIS A 229 2.95 -0.50 17.51
N LEU A 230 2.87 0.04 16.29
CA LEU A 230 2.88 1.49 16.07
C LEU A 230 1.62 2.18 16.61
N LEU A 231 0.46 1.51 16.60
CA LEU A 231 -0.77 2.04 17.18
C LEU A 231 -0.76 1.95 18.70
N ASP A 232 -0.32 0.83 19.28
CA ASP A 232 -0.15 0.71 20.73
C ASP A 232 0.86 1.74 21.28
N ALA A 233 1.93 2.03 20.53
CA ALA A 233 2.88 3.07 20.91
C ALA A 233 2.30 4.50 20.81
N ALA A 234 1.36 4.75 19.88
CA ALA A 234 0.78 6.07 19.67
C ALA A 234 -0.47 6.35 20.54
N ARG A 235 -1.22 5.31 20.91
CA ARG A 235 -2.51 5.42 21.63
C ARG A 235 -2.49 4.78 23.03
N GLY A 236 -1.38 4.14 23.42
CA GLY A 236 -1.22 3.43 24.70
C GLY A 236 -1.57 1.94 24.62
N PRO A 237 -1.44 1.19 25.73
CA PRO A 237 -1.65 -0.26 25.76
C PRO A 237 -3.05 -0.66 25.25
N GLY A 238 -3.10 -1.52 24.22
CA GLY A 238 -4.34 -1.93 23.56
C GLY A 238 -4.92 -0.90 22.58
N GLY A 239 -4.21 0.22 22.38
CA GLY A 239 -4.57 1.31 21.49
C GLY A 239 -4.59 0.93 20.00
N SER A 240 -3.99 -0.20 19.62
CA SER A 240 -4.21 -0.88 18.33
C SER A 240 -5.68 -1.22 18.05
N ASN A 241 -6.47 -1.48 19.10
CA ASN A 241 -7.89 -1.80 19.03
C ASN A 241 -8.15 -2.91 17.99
N ALA A 242 -7.39 -4.01 18.12
CA ALA A 242 -7.44 -5.13 17.20
C ALA A 242 -8.78 -5.88 17.32
N LYS A 243 -9.51 -5.98 16.21
CA LYS A 243 -10.81 -6.66 16.12
C LYS A 243 -10.81 -7.68 14.98
N PHE A 244 -11.64 -8.70 15.10
CA PHE A 244 -12.07 -9.45 13.92
C PHE A 244 -13.19 -8.66 13.20
N ALA A 245 -13.31 -8.82 11.89
CA ALA A 245 -14.40 -8.26 11.08
C ALA A 245 -14.58 -9.04 9.78
N TRP A 246 -15.78 -9.01 9.21
CA TRP A 246 -16.11 -9.65 7.94
C TRP A 246 -15.98 -8.66 6.78
N TYR A 247 -15.16 -8.97 5.79
CA TYR A 247 -15.11 -8.28 4.50
C TYR A 247 -15.97 -9.03 3.48
N GLY A 248 -16.74 -8.28 2.68
CA GLY A 248 -17.58 -8.81 1.60
C GLY A 248 -17.49 -7.93 0.36
N ALA A 249 -17.38 -8.59 -0.79
CA ALA A 249 -17.28 -8.02 -2.13
C ALA A 249 -17.55 -9.14 -3.17
N PRO A 250 -17.65 -8.83 -4.49
CA PRO A 250 -17.65 -9.84 -5.54
C PRO A 250 -16.43 -10.79 -5.49
N ALA A 251 -16.58 -12.01 -6.00
CA ALA A 251 -15.59 -13.08 -5.88
C ALA A 251 -14.17 -12.69 -6.37
N ALA A 252 -14.08 -11.95 -7.49
CA ALA A 252 -12.81 -11.45 -8.02
C ALA A 252 -12.11 -10.46 -7.07
N ASP A 253 -12.88 -9.65 -6.33
CA ASP A 253 -12.36 -8.67 -5.38
C ASP A 253 -11.91 -9.34 -4.08
N VAL A 254 -12.59 -10.42 -3.68
CA VAL A 254 -12.17 -11.29 -2.58
C VAL A 254 -10.86 -11.99 -2.92
N ALA A 255 -10.74 -12.57 -4.12
CA ALA A 255 -9.51 -13.22 -4.59
C ALA A 255 -8.34 -12.23 -4.65
N ALA A 256 -8.55 -11.03 -5.23
CA ALA A 256 -7.55 -9.97 -5.26
C ALA A 256 -7.13 -9.52 -3.84
N ALA A 257 -8.09 -9.28 -2.95
CA ALA A 257 -7.81 -8.88 -1.56
C ALA A 257 -6.96 -9.92 -0.81
N VAL A 258 -7.23 -11.21 -1.01
CA VAL A 258 -6.44 -12.30 -0.41
C VAL A 258 -5.04 -12.35 -1.03
N GLU A 259 -4.92 -12.51 -2.35
CA GLU A 259 -3.63 -12.78 -3.00
C GLU A 259 -2.74 -11.54 -3.16
N HIS A 260 -3.29 -10.43 -3.66
CA HIS A 260 -2.54 -9.25 -4.11
C HIS A 260 -2.77 -7.99 -3.26
N ALA A 261 -3.61 -8.10 -2.22
CA ALA A 261 -4.06 -7.03 -1.32
C ALA A 261 -5.22 -6.18 -1.89
N PHE A 262 -5.78 -5.32 -1.05
CA PHE A 262 -6.93 -4.50 -1.41
C PHE A 262 -6.49 -3.47 -2.46
N GLY A 263 -6.95 -3.64 -3.70
CA GLY A 263 -6.72 -2.70 -4.81
C GLY A 263 -7.78 -1.61 -4.94
N LYS A 264 -8.93 -1.77 -4.26
CA LYS A 264 -10.05 -0.82 -4.22
C LYS A 264 -10.86 -1.00 -2.94
N THR A 265 -11.62 0.02 -2.57
CA THR A 265 -12.61 -0.01 -1.49
C THR A 265 -13.87 -0.75 -1.93
N ASN A 266 -14.68 -1.25 -0.99
CA ASN A 266 -15.98 -1.86 -1.25
C ASN A 266 -17.17 -0.92 -0.96
N GLY A 267 -16.92 0.31 -0.49
CA GLY A 267 -17.96 1.31 -0.20
C GLY A 267 -18.86 1.66 -1.38
N TRP A 268 -18.40 1.48 -2.62
CA TRP A 268 -19.25 1.66 -3.82
C TRP A 268 -20.45 0.70 -3.87
N LEU A 269 -20.37 -0.49 -3.26
CA LEU A 269 -21.47 -1.44 -3.12
C LEU A 269 -22.55 -0.93 -2.13
N LEU A 270 -22.15 -0.10 -1.17
CA LEU A 270 -23.08 0.54 -0.23
C LEU A 270 -23.77 1.77 -0.86
N GLY A 271 -23.14 2.40 -1.86
CA GLY A 271 -23.64 3.59 -2.54
C GLY A 271 -23.79 4.76 -1.55
N GLY A 272 -24.94 5.43 -1.56
CA GLY A 272 -25.26 6.50 -0.60
C GLY A 272 -25.31 6.07 0.87
N ARG A 273 -25.18 4.76 1.17
CA ARG A 273 -25.04 4.24 2.55
C ARG A 273 -23.59 4.07 3.01
N ALA A 274 -22.61 4.41 2.18
CA ALA A 274 -21.20 4.34 2.58
C ALA A 274 -20.89 5.36 3.69
N HIS A 275 -20.04 4.97 4.62
CA HIS A 275 -19.53 5.84 5.69
C HIS A 275 -18.11 6.27 5.31
N GLY A 276 -17.99 7.18 4.33
CA GLY A 276 -16.70 7.57 3.73
C GLY A 276 -16.16 6.59 2.67
N ASP A 277 -15.02 6.94 2.06
CA ASP A 277 -14.26 6.11 1.12
C ASP A 277 -13.15 5.34 1.86
N GLY A 278 -13.53 4.15 2.30
CA GLY A 278 -12.67 3.18 2.95
C GLY A 278 -13.18 1.76 2.72
N VAL A 279 -12.47 0.77 3.25
CA VAL A 279 -12.97 -0.61 3.26
C VAL A 279 -13.95 -0.77 4.41
N HIS A 280 -15.20 -1.08 4.08
CA HIS A 280 -16.29 -1.37 5.03
C HIS A 280 -16.26 -2.85 5.39
N LEU A 281 -16.07 -3.14 6.68
CA LEU A 281 -16.13 -4.48 7.25
C LEU A 281 -17.21 -4.53 8.34
N SER A 282 -18.06 -5.55 8.34
CA SER A 282 -19.06 -5.71 9.39
C SER A 282 -18.48 -6.43 10.62
N PRO A 283 -18.92 -6.12 11.85
CA PRO A 283 -18.42 -6.79 13.04
C PRO A 283 -18.68 -8.30 13.05
N PRO A 284 -17.94 -9.10 13.86
CA PRO A 284 -18.06 -10.56 13.91
C PRO A 284 -19.47 -11.06 14.23
N GLN A 285 -20.25 -10.23 14.93
CA GLN A 285 -21.63 -10.49 15.34
C GLN A 285 -22.65 -10.28 14.22
N SER A 286 -22.25 -9.67 13.08
CA SER A 286 -23.14 -9.27 11.98
C SER A 286 -22.60 -9.65 10.57
N PRO A 287 -22.12 -10.89 10.31
CA PRO A 287 -21.62 -11.33 9.00
C PRO A 287 -22.61 -11.10 7.86
N HIS A 288 -23.91 -11.13 8.17
CA HIS A 288 -24.99 -10.81 7.24
C HIS A 288 -24.73 -9.51 6.46
N ALA A 289 -24.29 -8.44 7.14
CA ALA A 289 -24.08 -7.15 6.48
C ALA A 289 -22.98 -7.19 5.40
N SER A 290 -21.92 -7.98 5.59
CA SER A 290 -20.89 -8.19 4.55
C SER A 290 -21.30 -9.23 3.51
N ALA A 291 -22.04 -10.29 3.90
CA ALA A 291 -22.58 -11.26 2.95
C ALA A 291 -23.52 -10.60 1.90
N MET A 292 -24.21 -9.53 2.28
CA MET A 292 -25.04 -8.70 1.39
C MET A 292 -24.25 -7.98 0.28
N LEU A 293 -22.94 -7.80 0.45
CA LEU A 293 -22.05 -7.18 -0.53
C LEU A 293 -21.39 -8.21 -1.47
N THR A 294 -21.71 -9.48 -1.31
CA THR A 294 -21.22 -10.56 -2.16
C THR A 294 -22.18 -10.86 -3.30
N GLU A 295 -21.62 -11.35 -4.40
CA GLU A 295 -22.35 -11.92 -5.52
C GLU A 295 -21.99 -13.41 -5.61
N ALA A 296 -22.91 -14.23 -6.11
CA ALA A 296 -22.63 -15.63 -6.36
C ALA A 296 -21.71 -15.79 -7.58
N ASP A 297 -20.72 -16.68 -7.48
CA ASP A 297 -19.85 -17.08 -8.57
C ASP A 297 -20.58 -17.98 -9.60
N GLU A 298 -19.86 -18.41 -10.62
CA GLU A 298 -20.35 -19.32 -11.67
C GLU A 298 -20.89 -20.66 -11.14
N LYS A 299 -20.55 -21.04 -9.90
CA LYS A 299 -20.97 -22.28 -9.21
C LYS A 299 -22.11 -22.05 -8.21
N GLY A 300 -22.60 -20.82 -8.11
CA GLY A 300 -23.62 -20.41 -7.16
C GLY A 300 -23.10 -20.23 -5.73
N GLU A 301 -21.79 -20.08 -5.52
CA GLU A 301 -21.16 -19.84 -4.22
C GLU A 301 -20.87 -18.35 -4.00
N ALA A 302 -21.14 -17.87 -2.80
CA ALA A 302 -20.75 -16.55 -2.34
C ALA A 302 -19.57 -16.66 -1.38
N HIS A 303 -18.74 -15.61 -1.32
CA HIS A 303 -17.47 -15.64 -0.60
C HIS A 303 -17.27 -14.39 0.25
N ILE A 304 -17.00 -14.57 1.54
CA ILE A 304 -16.58 -13.50 2.45
C ILE A 304 -15.24 -13.84 3.09
N VAL A 305 -14.59 -12.83 3.66
CA VAL A 305 -13.30 -12.98 4.36
C VAL A 305 -13.46 -12.58 5.83
N LEU A 306 -13.04 -13.44 6.74
CA LEU A 306 -12.77 -13.05 8.12
C LEU A 306 -11.38 -12.41 8.17
N CYS A 307 -11.35 -11.13 8.50
CA CYS A 307 -10.13 -10.34 8.65
C CYS A 307 -9.86 -10.03 10.13
N ARG A 308 -8.59 -9.88 10.50
CA ARG A 308 -8.20 -9.05 11.64
C ARG A 308 -8.03 -7.61 11.17
N VAL A 309 -8.42 -6.65 12.01
CA VAL A 309 -8.48 -5.22 11.69
C VAL A 309 -7.94 -4.43 12.86
N LEU A 310 -7.04 -3.48 12.60
CA LEU A 310 -6.53 -2.54 13.58
C LEU A 310 -7.34 -1.25 13.49
N MET A 311 -8.23 -1.03 14.45
CA MET A 311 -9.12 0.14 14.43
C MET A 311 -8.46 1.41 14.97
N GLY A 312 -7.42 1.31 15.80
CA GLY A 312 -6.91 2.48 16.52
C GLY A 312 -8.01 3.17 17.32
N GLN A 313 -8.02 4.50 17.33
CA GLN A 313 -9.14 5.30 17.81
C GLN A 313 -10.16 5.56 16.67
N PRO A 314 -11.39 5.00 16.71
CA PRO A 314 -12.37 5.22 15.65
C PRO A 314 -13.17 6.52 15.84
N GLU A 315 -13.46 7.22 14.75
CA GLU A 315 -14.41 8.36 14.72
C GLU A 315 -15.79 7.93 14.22
N VAL A 316 -16.86 8.65 14.61
CA VAL A 316 -18.20 8.43 14.05
C VAL A 316 -18.33 9.18 12.72
N VAL A 317 -18.50 8.44 11.63
CA VAL A 317 -18.72 9.02 10.29
C VAL A 317 -20.18 8.85 9.88
N PRO A 318 -20.89 9.92 9.48
CA PRO A 318 -22.28 9.81 9.05
C PRO A 318 -22.40 9.09 7.70
N THR A 319 -23.55 8.43 7.52
CA THR A 319 -23.96 7.79 6.27
C THR A 319 -23.97 8.80 5.12
N GLY A 320 -23.36 8.46 3.98
CA GLY A 320 -23.24 9.33 2.81
C GLY A 320 -22.06 10.31 2.86
N SER A 321 -21.20 10.25 3.88
CA SER A 321 -19.99 11.08 3.95
C SER A 321 -19.04 10.83 2.78
N SER A 322 -18.37 11.90 2.31
CA SER A 322 -17.32 11.86 1.28
C SER A 322 -15.89 11.90 1.85
N GLN A 323 -15.76 11.71 3.16
CA GLN A 323 -14.48 11.63 3.87
C GLN A 323 -13.67 10.40 3.44
N PHE A 324 -12.35 10.54 3.29
CA PHE A 324 -11.45 9.48 2.79
C PHE A 324 -10.15 9.34 3.61
N TYR A 325 -10.09 10.02 4.76
CA TYR A 325 -9.00 10.04 5.73
C TYR A 325 -9.56 10.46 7.10
N PRO A 326 -8.83 10.29 8.22
CA PRO A 326 -9.31 10.71 9.53
C PRO A 326 -9.61 12.21 9.59
N SER A 327 -10.64 12.63 10.35
CA SER A 327 -10.96 14.07 10.47
C SER A 327 -9.93 14.88 11.25
N SER A 328 -9.14 14.22 12.10
CA SER A 328 -8.03 14.81 12.86
C SER A 328 -7.02 13.72 13.27
N ASP A 329 -5.86 14.14 13.78
CA ASP A 329 -4.81 13.23 14.28
C ASP A 329 -5.23 12.43 15.53
N ASP A 330 -6.36 12.76 16.17
CA ASP A 330 -6.94 11.98 17.27
C ASP A 330 -7.57 10.67 16.80
N TYR A 331 -7.81 10.50 15.49
CA TYR A 331 -8.53 9.35 14.92
C TYR A 331 -7.69 8.54 13.92
N ASP A 332 -8.07 7.28 13.77
CA ASP A 332 -7.35 6.27 12.98
C ASP A 332 -8.21 5.54 11.95
N SER A 333 -9.49 5.39 12.26
CA SER A 333 -10.47 4.66 11.46
C SER A 333 -11.85 5.29 11.68
N ALA A 334 -12.87 4.75 11.02
CA ALA A 334 -14.24 5.20 11.21
C ALA A 334 -15.19 4.06 11.60
N VAL A 335 -16.28 4.46 12.25
CA VAL A 335 -17.39 3.60 12.65
C VAL A 335 -18.72 4.29 12.35
N ASP A 336 -19.78 3.53 12.08
CA ASP A 336 -21.14 4.09 11.92
C ASP A 336 -21.79 4.45 13.27
N ASN A 337 -21.49 3.68 14.32
CA ASN A 337 -21.95 3.92 15.69
C ASN A 337 -20.98 3.29 16.71
N ILE A 338 -20.59 4.02 17.76
CA ILE A 338 -19.63 3.55 18.77
C ILE A 338 -20.20 2.40 19.62
N GLU A 339 -21.45 2.50 20.06
CA GLU A 339 -22.07 1.52 20.97
C GLU A 339 -22.46 0.22 20.25
N LYS A 340 -23.02 0.35 19.04
CA LYS A 340 -23.61 -0.73 18.24
C LYS A 340 -23.12 -0.62 16.79
N PRO A 341 -21.82 -0.85 16.54
CA PRO A 341 -21.27 -0.80 15.20
C PRO A 341 -21.96 -1.80 14.28
N ARG A 342 -22.24 -1.37 13.05
CA ARG A 342 -22.59 -2.23 11.92
C ARG A 342 -21.50 -2.20 10.86
N TRP A 343 -20.72 -1.13 10.81
CA TRP A 343 -19.58 -0.94 9.91
C TRP A 343 -18.36 -0.42 10.65
N TYR A 344 -17.28 -1.18 10.55
CA TYR A 344 -15.92 -0.68 10.72
C TYR A 344 -15.40 -0.21 9.36
N VAL A 345 -14.74 0.94 9.32
CA VAL A 345 -14.21 1.54 8.08
C VAL A 345 -12.73 1.81 8.25
N VAL A 346 -11.91 1.14 7.45
CA VAL A 346 -10.48 1.42 7.36
C VAL A 346 -10.21 2.24 6.11
N TRP A 347 -9.61 3.41 6.28
CA TRP A 347 -9.29 4.32 5.19
C TRP A 347 -8.42 3.65 4.11
N SER A 348 -8.65 4.04 2.84
CA SER A 348 -7.96 3.46 1.68
C SER A 348 -6.43 3.62 1.74
N THR A 349 -5.94 4.65 2.45
CA THR A 349 -4.51 4.88 2.75
C THR A 349 -3.87 3.80 3.64
N HIS A 350 -4.67 3.06 4.42
CA HIS A 350 -4.19 2.12 5.45
C HIS A 350 -4.76 0.70 5.31
N MET A 351 -5.68 0.45 4.37
CA MET A 351 -6.32 -0.87 4.18
C MET A 351 -5.33 -2.04 4.04
N ASN A 352 -4.15 -1.81 3.44
CA ASN A 352 -3.15 -2.86 3.22
C ASN A 352 -2.15 -3.05 4.38
N THR A 353 -2.21 -2.23 5.44
CA THR A 353 -1.42 -2.38 6.67
C THR A 353 -2.29 -2.61 7.91
N ARG A 354 -3.54 -2.16 7.91
CA ARG A 354 -4.49 -2.30 9.03
C ARG A 354 -5.55 -3.40 8.85
N ILE A 355 -5.56 -4.11 7.72
CA ILE A 355 -6.44 -5.27 7.48
C ILE A 355 -5.60 -6.50 7.10
N LEU A 356 -5.78 -7.59 7.83
CA LEU A 356 -5.18 -8.89 7.57
C LEU A 356 -6.26 -9.94 7.29
N PRO A 357 -6.48 -10.36 6.03
CA PRO A 357 -7.25 -11.55 5.71
C PRO A 357 -6.71 -12.79 6.44
N GLU A 358 -7.53 -13.48 7.22
CA GLU A 358 -7.14 -14.73 7.89
C GLU A 358 -7.87 -15.96 7.32
N TYR A 359 -9.17 -15.85 7.04
CA TYR A 359 -9.97 -16.97 6.53
C TYR A 359 -10.93 -16.54 5.42
N VAL A 360 -11.01 -17.30 4.34
CA VAL A 360 -12.05 -17.16 3.30
C VAL A 360 -13.14 -18.20 3.56
N VAL A 361 -14.40 -17.75 3.63
CA VAL A 361 -15.57 -18.61 3.82
C VAL A 361 -16.37 -18.61 2.52
N SER A 362 -16.43 -19.77 1.87
CA SER A 362 -17.34 -20.04 0.75
C SER A 362 -18.64 -20.61 1.30
N PHE A 363 -19.78 -20.11 0.84
CA PHE A 363 -21.09 -20.58 1.25
C PHE A 363 -22.11 -20.50 0.10
N LYS A 364 -23.12 -21.37 0.16
CA LYS A 364 -24.32 -21.27 -0.68
C LYS A 364 -25.47 -20.70 0.15
N CYS A 365 -26.26 -19.82 -0.46
CA CYS A 365 -27.46 -19.25 0.13
C CYS A 365 -28.58 -19.24 -0.92
N PRO A 366 -29.64 -20.05 -0.79
CA PRO A 366 -30.74 -20.10 -1.77
C PRO A 366 -31.41 -18.73 -1.98
N ASN A 367 -31.38 -17.88 -0.96
CA ASN A 367 -32.01 -16.57 -0.92
C ASN A 367 -31.00 -15.41 -1.06
N LEU A 368 -29.82 -15.60 -1.67
CA LEU A 368 -28.81 -14.53 -1.80
C LEU A 368 -29.34 -13.26 -2.52
N GLN A 369 -30.23 -13.42 -3.50
CA GLN A 369 -30.88 -12.30 -4.17
C GLN A 369 -31.90 -11.59 -3.25
N ASN A 370 -32.59 -12.33 -2.38
CA ASN A 370 -33.53 -11.78 -1.40
C ASN A 370 -32.82 -11.13 -0.20
N LEU A 371 -31.60 -11.58 0.12
CA LEU A 371 -30.67 -10.83 0.96
C LEU A 371 -30.43 -9.46 0.30
N GLN A 372 -29.82 -9.42 -0.89
CA GLN A 372 -29.56 -8.17 -1.62
C GLN A 372 -30.81 -7.29 -1.84
N GLY A 373 -32.01 -7.86 -1.91
CA GLY A 373 -33.28 -7.16 -2.14
C GLY A 373 -33.62 -6.04 -1.16
N SER A 374 -33.18 -6.11 0.11
CA SER A 374 -33.37 -5.00 1.06
C SER A 374 -32.44 -3.80 0.80
N LEU A 375 -31.42 -3.96 -0.06
CA LEU A 375 -30.52 -2.88 -0.48
C LEU A 375 -31.04 -2.13 -1.72
N GLY A 376 -32.05 -2.67 -2.40
CA GLY A 376 -32.54 -2.23 -3.71
C GLY A 376 -34.03 -1.95 -3.75
N THR A 377 -34.47 -0.83 -3.15
CA THR A 377 -35.65 -0.10 -3.69
C THR A 377 -35.29 0.51 -5.03
N THR A 378 -35.21 -0.34 -6.06
CA THR A 378 -35.36 0.10 -7.44
C THR A 378 -36.78 0.64 -7.58
N SER A 379 -36.88 1.98 -7.67
CA SER A 379 -38.09 2.59 -8.20
C SER A 379 -38.43 1.91 -9.53
N LYS A 380 -39.69 1.49 -9.70
CA LYS A 380 -40.21 0.91 -10.95
C LYS A 380 -40.25 1.97 -12.05
N LEU A 381 -39.08 2.40 -12.55
CA LEU A 381 -39.02 3.07 -13.83
C LEU A 381 -39.17 2.03 -14.94
N LYS A 382 -40.20 2.24 -15.76
CA LYS A 382 -40.49 1.50 -16.99
C LYS A 382 -39.21 1.37 -17.83
N LYS A 383 -39.04 0.23 -18.51
CA LYS A 383 -38.00 -0.01 -19.52
C LYS A 383 -37.75 1.22 -20.40
N PRO A 384 -36.57 1.85 -20.36
CA PRO A 384 -36.13 2.75 -21.42
C PRO A 384 -35.60 1.94 -22.61
N SER A 385 -35.78 2.51 -23.80
CA SER A 385 -35.22 2.05 -25.07
C SER A 385 -33.68 1.99 -25.07
N PRO A 386 -33.05 1.31 -26.06
CA PRO A 386 -31.59 1.13 -26.13
C PRO A 386 -30.85 2.42 -26.53
N SER A 387 -30.79 3.39 -25.61
CA SER A 387 -30.01 4.62 -25.74
C SER A 387 -29.64 5.28 -24.39
N ALA A 388 -29.54 4.49 -23.32
CA ALA A 388 -28.88 4.93 -22.09
C ALA A 388 -27.37 4.66 -22.19
N SER A 389 -26.56 5.72 -22.19
CA SER A 389 -25.11 5.62 -22.35
C SER A 389 -24.46 4.76 -21.26
N ARG A 390 -23.94 3.59 -21.68
CA ARG A 390 -22.86 2.85 -21.00
C ARG A 390 -21.82 3.88 -20.54
N ASP A 391 -21.38 3.84 -19.28
CA ASP A 391 -20.68 4.97 -18.62
C ASP A 391 -19.31 5.23 -19.30
N MET A 392 -19.30 6.06 -20.36
CA MET A 392 -18.12 6.31 -21.19
C MET A 392 -17.10 7.23 -20.50
N PHE A 393 -17.51 7.96 -19.46
CA PHE A 393 -16.67 8.97 -18.81
C PHE A 393 -15.50 8.40 -18.01
N PRO A 394 -15.64 7.32 -17.21
CA PRO A 394 -14.49 6.63 -16.62
C PRO A 394 -13.50 6.12 -17.68
N MET A 395 -14.00 5.50 -18.75
CA MET A 395 -13.16 4.95 -19.83
C MET A 395 -12.42 6.05 -20.62
N LEU A 396 -13.12 7.16 -20.89
CA LEU A 396 -12.54 8.40 -21.42
C LEU A 396 -11.45 8.94 -20.49
N LEU A 397 -11.66 8.95 -19.16
CA LEU A 397 -10.66 9.40 -18.19
C LEU A 397 -9.40 8.50 -18.21
N THR A 398 -9.57 7.18 -18.21
CA THR A 398 -8.47 6.19 -18.28
C THR A 398 -7.64 6.36 -19.56
N GLU A 399 -8.28 6.65 -20.68
CA GLU A 399 -7.55 6.85 -21.94
C GLU A 399 -6.87 8.24 -21.97
N ILE A 400 -7.49 9.29 -21.43
CA ILE A 400 -6.86 10.62 -21.25
C ILE A 400 -5.63 10.53 -20.32
N GLN A 401 -5.64 9.68 -19.29
CA GLN A 401 -4.50 9.44 -18.40
C GLN A 401 -3.23 9.00 -19.13
N ARG A 402 -3.35 8.44 -20.35
CA ARG A 402 -2.20 8.05 -21.18
C ARG A 402 -1.53 9.22 -21.91
N PHE A 403 -2.19 10.38 -21.99
CA PHE A 403 -1.74 11.54 -22.77
C PHE A 403 -1.46 12.81 -21.93
N VAL A 404 -1.75 12.79 -20.63
CA VAL A 404 -1.69 13.99 -19.77
C VAL A 404 -0.76 13.76 -18.56
N PRO A 405 0.24 14.63 -18.32
CA PRO A 405 1.16 14.50 -17.17
C PRO A 405 0.47 14.50 -15.79
N SER A 406 1.02 13.73 -14.85
CA SER A 406 0.48 13.50 -13.49
C SER A 406 -0.05 14.75 -12.75
N PRO A 407 0.64 15.91 -12.74
CA PRO A 407 0.12 17.11 -12.04
C PRO A 407 -1.22 17.62 -12.62
N LYS A 408 -1.43 17.49 -13.93
CA LYS A 408 -2.67 17.89 -14.59
C LYS A 408 -3.80 16.88 -14.35
N LEU A 409 -3.48 15.61 -14.10
CA LEU A 409 -4.48 14.57 -13.81
C LEU A 409 -5.21 14.80 -12.49
N GLN A 410 -4.56 15.37 -11.47
CA GLN A 410 -5.24 15.71 -10.22
C GLN A 410 -6.34 16.77 -10.42
N THR A 411 -6.08 17.79 -11.24
CA THR A 411 -7.08 18.81 -11.62
C THR A 411 -8.23 18.20 -12.43
N LEU A 412 -7.91 17.31 -13.39
CA LEU A 412 -8.92 16.58 -14.16
C LEU A 412 -9.83 15.71 -13.27
N GLN A 413 -9.23 14.94 -12.36
CA GLN A 413 -9.95 14.08 -11.41
C GLN A 413 -10.83 14.90 -10.46
N LYS A 414 -10.30 16.01 -9.91
CA LYS A 414 -11.03 16.93 -9.04
C LYS A 414 -12.26 17.52 -9.75
N THR A 415 -12.09 17.98 -10.99
CA THR A 415 -13.19 18.53 -11.80
C THR A 415 -14.21 17.47 -12.21
N TYR A 416 -13.77 16.26 -12.55
CA TYR A 416 -14.67 15.12 -12.81
C TYR A 416 -15.49 14.74 -11.57
N ASN A 417 -14.87 14.73 -10.38
CA ASN A 417 -15.57 14.47 -9.13
C ASN A 417 -16.63 15.56 -8.84
N CYS A 418 -16.33 16.84 -9.11
CA CYS A 418 -17.33 17.91 -9.04
C CYS A 418 -18.52 17.69 -10.01
N PHE A 419 -18.26 17.22 -11.23
CA PHE A 419 -19.31 16.85 -12.19
C PHE A 419 -20.16 15.66 -11.72
N LYS A 420 -19.54 14.55 -11.26
CA LYS A 420 -20.28 13.40 -10.70
C LYS A 420 -21.09 13.75 -9.45
N ARG A 421 -20.66 14.75 -8.65
CA ARG A 421 -21.43 15.31 -7.51
C ARG A 421 -22.51 16.32 -7.91
N GLY A 422 -22.76 16.55 -9.20
CA GLY A 422 -23.77 17.50 -9.69
C GLY A 422 -23.41 18.98 -9.50
N GLN A 423 -22.21 19.29 -9.03
CA GLN A 423 -21.73 20.65 -8.74
C GLN A 423 -21.30 21.42 -10.00
N MET A 424 -21.33 20.77 -11.16
CA MET A 424 -20.94 21.33 -12.46
C MET A 424 -21.87 20.80 -13.55
N LYS A 425 -22.33 21.66 -14.45
CA LYS A 425 -23.20 21.24 -15.56
C LYS A 425 -22.40 20.52 -16.65
N LYS A 426 -23.06 19.63 -17.41
CA LYS A 426 -22.42 18.80 -18.46
C LYS A 426 -21.70 19.65 -19.53
N ASP A 427 -22.27 20.78 -19.92
CA ASP A 427 -21.69 21.72 -20.88
C ASP A 427 -20.45 22.46 -20.32
N GLN A 428 -20.42 22.75 -19.01
CA GLN A 428 -19.27 23.34 -18.33
C GLN A 428 -18.13 22.31 -18.25
N PHE A 429 -18.45 21.06 -17.90
CA PHE A 429 -17.48 19.97 -17.86
C PHE A 429 -16.88 19.66 -19.24
N ILE A 430 -17.70 19.62 -20.30
CA ILE A 430 -17.22 19.44 -21.68
C ILE A 430 -16.32 20.61 -22.10
N ARG A 431 -16.69 21.88 -21.80
CA ARG A 431 -15.84 23.04 -22.07
C ARG A 431 -14.50 22.97 -21.33
N PHE A 432 -14.52 22.56 -20.05
CA PHE A 432 -13.31 22.30 -19.28
C PHE A 432 -12.42 21.25 -19.98
N LEU A 433 -12.95 20.08 -20.31
CA LEU A 433 -12.20 19.02 -21.01
C LEU A 433 -11.53 19.56 -22.29
N ARG A 434 -12.29 20.26 -23.13
CA ARG A 434 -11.78 20.86 -24.38
C ARG A 434 -10.63 21.83 -24.13
N SER A 435 -10.77 22.74 -23.16
CA SER A 435 -9.71 23.70 -22.80
C SER A 435 -8.49 23.04 -22.14
N PHE A 436 -8.68 21.94 -21.42
CA PHE A 436 -7.65 21.36 -20.55
C PHE A 436 -6.80 20.29 -21.24
N ILE A 437 -7.38 19.59 -22.23
CA ILE A 437 -6.76 18.47 -22.94
C ILE A 437 -6.59 18.78 -24.44
N GLY A 438 -7.40 19.67 -25.00
CA GLY A 438 -7.42 20.05 -26.41
C GLY A 438 -8.36 19.17 -27.25
N ASP A 439 -9.09 19.81 -28.17
CA ASP A 439 -10.09 19.14 -29.02
C ASP A 439 -9.52 18.00 -29.88
N ARG A 440 -8.25 18.09 -30.30
CA ARG A 440 -7.58 17.03 -31.09
C ARG A 440 -7.51 15.72 -30.31
N VAL A 441 -6.98 15.74 -29.09
CA VAL A 441 -6.84 14.55 -28.23
C VAL A 441 -8.21 14.00 -27.84
N LEU A 442 -9.16 14.86 -27.50
CA LEU A 442 -10.55 14.47 -27.25
C LEU A 442 -11.20 13.78 -28.44
N THR A 443 -10.93 14.24 -29.66
CA THR A 443 -11.45 13.62 -30.89
C THR A 443 -10.81 12.27 -31.13
N THR A 444 -9.49 12.14 -30.99
CA THR A 444 -8.77 10.85 -31.12
C THR A 444 -9.28 9.81 -30.12
N VAL A 445 -9.44 10.19 -28.85
CA VAL A 445 -9.98 9.28 -27.83
C VAL A 445 -11.45 8.93 -28.10
N ALA A 446 -12.28 9.92 -28.49
CA ALA A 446 -13.68 9.65 -28.82
C ALA A 446 -13.87 8.77 -30.06
N GLN A 447 -12.97 8.85 -31.06
CA GLN A 447 -12.94 7.94 -32.21
C GLN A 447 -12.54 6.52 -31.77
N LYS A 448 -11.48 6.38 -30.97
CA LYS A 448 -11.03 5.09 -30.43
C LYS A 448 -12.11 4.38 -29.60
N LEU A 449 -12.90 5.13 -28.84
CA LEU A 449 -14.03 4.63 -28.05
C LEU A 449 -15.32 4.36 -28.84
N ARG A 450 -15.38 4.71 -30.14
CA ARG A 450 -16.49 4.36 -31.05
C ARG A 450 -16.21 3.15 -31.94
N GLY A 451 -14.98 2.64 -31.93
CA GLY A 451 -14.53 1.49 -32.73
C GLY A 451 -14.40 0.18 -31.94
N TYR A 452 -15.13 0.04 -30.84
CA TYR A 452 -15.14 -1.11 -29.92
C TYR A 452 -16.56 -1.47 -29.48
#